data_AF-A0A1B7ND99-F1
#
_entry.id   AF-A0A1B7ND99-F1
#
_cell.length_a   1.000
_cell.length_b   1.000
_cell.length_c   1.000
_cell.angle_alpha   90.00
_cell.angle_beta   90.00
_cell.angle_gamma   90.00
#
_symmetry.space_group_name_H-M   'P 1'
#
loop_
_entity.id
_entity.type
_entity.pdbx_description
1 polymer ?
#
loop_
_entity_poly.entity_id
_entity_poly.type
_entity_poly.pdbx_seq_one_letter_code
_entity_poly.pdbx_strand_id
1 'polypeptide(L)'
;MNADMLESRAKTSFSFADGLTQEILVPLAATLISYPVAYVPISAVQTSFLGGQPLDVYEANIILSETPRTSSLQNFRQHTLLKFSCPCSLAEKNHKLSPDRITHRLQSQFQGCLSSIGLSFSVHHQIEILERVAL
;
A
#
# COMPACT_ATOMS: atom_id res chain seq x y z
N MET A 1 40.11 -11.61 21.48
CA MET A 1 38.65 -11.44 21.53
C MET A 1 38.41 -10.01 21.98
N ASN A 2 38.23 -9.11 21.02
CA ASN A 2 38.30 -7.66 21.22
C ASN A 2 36.92 -7.11 21.52
N ALA A 3 36.82 -6.35 22.62
CA ALA A 3 35.61 -5.69 23.10
C ALA A 3 35.12 -4.55 22.18
N ASP A 4 35.88 -4.19 21.13
CA ASP A 4 35.57 -3.10 20.19
C ASP A 4 34.43 -3.40 19.20
N MET A 5 33.94 -4.65 19.10
CA MET A 5 32.86 -4.99 18.16
C MET A 5 31.44 -4.78 18.71
N LEU A 6 31.29 -4.28 19.94
CA LEU A 6 29.99 -4.03 20.57
C LEU A 6 29.54 -2.56 20.56
N GLU A 7 30.39 -1.61 20.13
CA GLU A 7 30.10 -0.17 20.20
C GLU A 7 29.72 0.50 18.87
N SER A 8 29.70 -0.20 17.75
CA SER A 8 29.43 0.41 16.43
C SER A 8 28.06 0.14 15.83
N ARG A 9 27.07 -0.27 16.64
CA ARG A 9 25.66 -0.09 16.25
C ARG A 9 25.25 1.34 16.56
N ALA A 10 25.97 2.29 15.96
CA ALA A 10 25.63 3.69 15.98
C ALA A 10 24.17 3.79 15.54
N LYS A 11 23.34 4.23 16.48
CA LYS A 11 21.94 4.53 16.26
C LYS A 11 21.94 5.66 15.24
N THR A 12 21.81 5.35 13.95
CA THR A 12 21.72 6.32 12.86
C THR A 12 20.35 6.99 12.92
N SER A 13 20.13 7.77 13.98
CA SER A 13 18.99 8.67 14.09
C SER A 13 19.38 9.98 13.44
N PHE A 14 18.66 10.34 12.39
CA PHE A 14 18.72 11.68 11.81
C PHE A 14 17.54 12.46 12.34
N SER A 15 17.80 13.66 12.85
CA SER A 15 16.76 14.62 13.22
C SER A 15 16.64 15.65 12.12
N PHE A 16 15.41 16.00 11.77
CA PHE A 16 15.16 17.09 10.84
C PHE A 16 15.30 18.45 11.54
N ALA A 17 15.54 19.51 10.76
CA ALA A 17 15.58 20.87 11.28
C ALA A 17 14.22 21.28 11.86
N ASP A 18 14.24 22.14 12.89
CA ASP A 18 13.02 22.66 13.50
C ASP A 18 12.22 23.50 12.48
N GLY A 19 10.90 23.53 12.66
CA GLY A 19 9.99 24.35 11.84
C GLY A 19 9.55 23.72 10.52
N LEU A 20 9.91 22.47 10.24
CA LEU A 20 9.39 21.74 9.08
C LEU A 20 7.93 21.34 9.29
N THR A 21 7.10 21.69 8.31
CA THR A 21 5.66 21.43 8.34
C THR A 21 5.33 20.02 7.86
N GLN A 22 4.12 19.55 8.17
CA GLN A 22 3.62 18.25 7.72
C GLN A 22 3.60 18.13 6.18
N GLU A 23 3.43 19.25 5.47
CA GLU A 23 3.45 19.35 4.02
C GLU A 23 4.78 18.88 3.41
N ILE A 24 5.88 19.04 4.17
CA ILE A 24 7.23 18.64 3.76
C ILE A 24 7.54 17.25 4.32
N LEU A 25 7.25 17.02 5.60
CA LEU A 25 7.63 15.79 6.29
C LEU A 25 6.86 14.56 5.79
N VAL A 26 5.58 14.70 5.42
CA VAL A 26 4.76 13.57 4.95
C VAL A 26 5.26 13.03 3.59
N PRO A 27 5.45 13.85 2.53
CA PRO A 27 6.03 13.37 1.27
C PRO A 27 7.49 12.92 1.40
N LEU A 28 8.27 13.55 2.29
CA LEU A 28 9.64 13.12 2.55
C LEU A 28 9.67 11.73 3.18
N ALA A 29 8.86 11.49 4.20
CA ALA A 29 8.72 10.17 4.82
C ALA A 29 8.26 9.14 3.79
N ALA A 30 7.23 9.46 2.99
CA ALA A 30 6.74 8.64 1.88
C ALA A 30 7.88 8.16 0.97
N THR A 31 8.72 9.10 0.54
CA THR A 31 9.86 8.85 -0.33
C THR A 31 10.89 7.96 0.34
N LEU A 32 11.23 8.25 1.61
CA LEU A 32 12.23 7.50 2.37
C LEU A 32 11.83 6.04 2.60
N ILE A 33 10.55 5.77 2.82
CA ILE A 33 10.05 4.39 3.04
C ILE A 33 9.51 3.75 1.76
N SER A 34 9.65 4.41 0.61
CA SER A 34 9.08 3.97 -0.68
C SER A 34 7.59 3.63 -0.60
N TYR A 35 6.85 4.36 0.26
CA TYR A 35 5.42 4.21 0.42
C TYR A 35 4.72 5.35 -0.33
N PRO A 36 3.98 5.08 -1.40
CA PRO A 36 3.24 6.11 -2.13
C PRO A 36 2.15 6.66 -1.20
N VAL A 37 2.33 7.89 -0.72
CA VAL A 37 1.30 8.56 0.07
C VAL A 37 0.31 9.19 -0.91
N ALA A 38 -0.95 8.76 -0.84
CA ALA A 38 -2.03 9.22 -1.70
C ALA A 38 -2.49 10.67 -1.38
N TYR A 39 -1.86 11.30 -0.39
CA TYR A 39 -2.23 12.60 0.13
C TYR A 39 -1.03 13.43 0.60
N VAL A 40 -1.03 14.71 0.24
CA VAL A 40 -0.08 15.70 0.76
C VAL A 40 -0.89 16.72 1.56
N PRO A 41 -0.55 16.96 2.86
CA PRO A 41 -1.17 18.00 3.66
C PRO A 41 -1.21 19.33 2.90
N ILE A 42 -2.38 19.96 2.85
CA ILE A 42 -2.56 21.26 2.16
C ILE A 42 -2.26 22.42 3.13
N SER A 43 -2.20 22.13 4.43
CA SER A 43 -1.85 23.09 5.47
C SER A 43 -1.07 22.44 6.60
N ALA A 44 -0.07 23.15 7.13
CA ALA A 44 0.65 22.78 8.36
C ALA A 44 -0.25 22.61 9.60
N VAL A 45 -1.47 23.16 9.59
CA VAL A 45 -2.45 23.07 10.70
C VAL A 45 -3.48 21.94 10.47
N GLN A 46 -3.38 21.24 9.34
CA GLN A 46 -4.33 20.20 9.00
C GLN A 46 -4.14 18.97 9.90
N THR A 47 -5.00 18.89 10.91
CA THR A 47 -5.07 17.75 11.84
C THR A 47 -6.26 16.84 11.53
N SER A 48 -6.99 17.10 10.45
CA SER A 48 -8.14 16.29 10.05
C SER A 48 -7.64 14.92 9.59
N PHE A 49 -7.95 13.89 10.36
CA PHE A 49 -7.82 12.50 9.98
C PHE A 49 -9.21 11.95 9.68
N LEU A 50 -9.30 11.07 8.70
CA LEU A 50 -10.48 10.21 8.52
C LEU A 50 -10.42 9.10 9.56
N GLY A 51 -10.72 9.44 10.82
CA GLY A 51 -10.77 8.48 11.91
C GLY A 51 -12.11 7.77 11.97
N GLY A 52 -12.10 6.44 12.07
CA GLY A 52 -13.32 5.64 12.27
C GLY A 52 -14.20 5.52 11.01
N GLN A 53 -13.73 6.00 9.86
CA GLN A 53 -14.46 5.87 8.60
C GLN A 53 -14.14 4.51 7.94
N PRO A 54 -15.15 3.75 7.48
CA PRO A 54 -14.91 2.55 6.70
C PRO A 54 -14.23 2.87 5.36
N LEU A 55 -13.17 2.12 5.08
CA LEU A 55 -12.40 2.16 3.85
C LEU A 55 -12.55 0.84 3.09
N ASP A 56 -12.80 0.94 1.80
CA ASP A 56 -12.59 -0.17 0.87
C ASP A 56 -11.09 -0.29 0.59
N VAL A 57 -10.49 -1.39 1.01
CA VAL A 57 -9.08 -1.71 0.78
C VAL A 57 -9.00 -2.75 -0.34
N TYR A 58 -8.20 -2.44 -1.35
CA TYR A 58 -7.97 -3.31 -2.51
C TYR A 58 -6.53 -3.75 -2.54
N GLU A 59 -6.33 -5.05 -2.66
CA GLU A 59 -5.03 -5.67 -2.85
C GLU A 59 -5.01 -6.46 -4.15
N ALA A 60 -4.34 -5.91 -5.16
CA ALA A 60 -4.17 -6.50 -6.47
C ALA A 60 -2.91 -7.35 -6.50
N ASN A 61 -3.09 -8.64 -6.74
CA ASN A 61 -2.06 -9.66 -6.58
C ASN A 61 -1.79 -10.38 -7.90
N ILE A 62 -0.50 -10.57 -8.20
CA ILE A 62 -0.01 -11.45 -9.25
C ILE A 62 0.27 -12.80 -8.62
N ILE A 63 -0.26 -13.86 -9.22
CA ILE A 63 -0.06 -15.23 -8.77
C ILE A 63 0.79 -15.95 -9.82
N LEU A 64 1.98 -16.38 -9.40
CA LEU A 64 2.85 -17.23 -10.20
C LEU A 64 2.37 -18.68 -10.13
N SER A 65 2.00 -19.25 -11.28
CA SER A 65 1.78 -20.69 -11.41
C SER A 65 3.14 -21.36 -11.60
N GLU A 66 3.72 -21.92 -10.54
CA GLU A 66 4.91 -22.75 -10.69
C GLU A 66 4.58 -24.00 -11.52
N THR A 67 5.37 -24.27 -12.56
CA THR A 67 5.39 -25.61 -13.15
C THR A 67 6.05 -26.55 -12.15
N PRO A 68 5.54 -27.80 -11.97
CA PRO A 68 6.00 -28.68 -10.90
C PRO A 68 7.41 -29.16 -11.20
N ARG A 69 8.42 -28.40 -10.74
CA ARG A 69 9.81 -28.83 -10.74
C ARG A 69 10.25 -29.01 -9.29
N THR A 70 10.02 -30.23 -8.84
CA THR A 70 10.82 -30.94 -7.82
C THR A 70 11.21 -30.09 -6.61
N SER A 71 10.27 -29.79 -5.72
CA SER A 71 10.50 -29.74 -4.26
C SER A 71 9.20 -29.46 -3.53
N SER A 72 9.06 -30.09 -2.37
CA SER A 72 7.83 -30.38 -1.63
C SER A 72 7.26 -29.22 -0.81
N LEU A 73 7.23 -27.99 -1.34
CA LEU A 73 6.58 -26.86 -0.67
C LEU A 73 5.81 -26.05 -1.71
N GLN A 74 4.51 -26.32 -1.82
CA GLN A 74 3.53 -25.54 -2.60
C GLN A 74 3.37 -24.14 -2.00
N ASN A 75 4.37 -23.28 -2.19
CA ASN A 75 4.26 -21.86 -1.87
C ASN A 75 3.86 -21.15 -3.15
N PHE A 76 2.55 -20.93 -3.34
CA PHE A 76 2.09 -19.96 -4.33
C PHE A 76 2.79 -18.64 -4.02
N ARG A 77 3.75 -18.23 -4.87
CA ARG A 77 4.37 -16.91 -4.75
C ARG A 77 3.36 -15.88 -5.21
N GLN A 78 2.57 -15.38 -4.27
CA GLN A 78 1.71 -14.23 -4.46
C GLN A 78 2.54 -12.95 -4.31
N HIS A 79 2.44 -12.05 -5.28
CA HIS A 79 3.10 -10.75 -5.23
C HIS A 79 2.07 -9.64 -5.36
N THR A 80 2.02 -8.75 -4.37
CA THR A 80 1.14 -7.58 -4.40
C THR A 80 1.67 -6.55 -5.40
N LEU A 81 0.96 -6.38 -6.52
CA LEU A 81 1.29 -5.39 -7.55
C LEU A 81 0.88 -3.98 -7.11
N LEU A 82 -0.30 -3.87 -6.51
CA LEU A 82 -0.88 -2.61 -6.10
C LEU A 82 -1.75 -2.82 -4.87
N LYS A 83 -1.60 -1.95 -3.87
CA LYS A 83 -2.48 -1.88 -2.72
C LYS A 83 -2.91 -0.44 -2.50
N PHE A 84 -4.21 -0.20 -2.38
CA PHE A 84 -4.76 1.12 -2.13
C PHE A 84 -6.07 1.02 -1.36
N SER A 85 -6.50 2.15 -0.82
CA SER A 85 -7.75 2.26 -0.09
C SER A 85 -8.53 3.50 -0.52
N CYS A 86 -9.84 3.44 -0.39
CA CYS A 86 -10.71 4.60 -0.58
C CYS A 86 -11.87 4.58 0.41
N PRO A 87 -12.43 5.73 0.82
CA PRO A 87 -13.57 5.73 1.73
C PRO A 87 -14.83 5.13 1.09
N CYS A 88 -15.52 4.23 1.81
CA CYS A 88 -16.72 3.55 1.29
C CYS A 88 -17.82 4.54 0.85
N SER A 89 -17.92 5.68 1.54
CA SER A 89 -18.85 6.77 1.19
C SER A 89 -18.69 7.33 -0.24
N LEU A 90 -17.54 7.10 -0.89
CA LEU A 90 -17.33 7.52 -2.27
C LEU A 90 -18.17 6.68 -3.25
N ALA A 91 -18.39 5.41 -2.95
CA ALA A 91 -19.23 4.54 -3.77
C ALA A 91 -20.72 4.97 -3.71
N GLU A 92 -21.16 5.55 -2.59
CA GLU A 92 -22.50 6.11 -2.45
C GLU A 92 -22.73 7.31 -3.38
N LYS A 93 -21.71 8.17 -3.51
CA LYS A 93 -21.77 9.39 -4.35
C LYS A 93 -21.48 9.10 -5.81
N ASN A 94 -20.66 8.08 -6.09
CA ASN A 94 -20.27 7.70 -7.44
C ASN A 94 -20.22 6.18 -7.56
N HIS A 95 -21.30 5.62 -8.11
CA HIS A 95 -21.43 4.17 -8.31
C HIS A 95 -20.30 3.55 -9.15
N LYS A 96 -19.55 4.34 -9.95
CA LYS A 96 -18.37 3.83 -10.67
C LYS A 96 -17.23 3.39 -9.74
N LEU A 97 -17.25 3.85 -8.50
CA LEU A 97 -16.30 3.50 -7.45
C LEU A 97 -16.80 2.34 -6.57
N SER A 98 -17.88 1.66 -6.95
CA SER A 98 -18.31 0.48 -6.21
C SER A 98 -17.23 -0.62 -6.24
N PRO A 99 -17.08 -1.41 -5.16
CA PRO A 99 -16.08 -2.47 -5.09
C PRO A 99 -16.12 -3.43 -6.27
N ASP A 100 -17.31 -3.83 -6.72
CA ASP A 100 -17.47 -4.72 -7.88
C ASP A 100 -16.90 -4.10 -9.15
N ARG A 101 -17.15 -2.81 -9.39
CA ARG A 101 -16.67 -2.11 -10.59
C ARG A 101 -15.18 -1.85 -10.55
N ILE A 102 -14.63 -1.49 -9.40
CA ILE A 102 -13.18 -1.32 -9.23
C ILE A 102 -12.48 -2.66 -9.44
N THR A 103 -12.98 -3.73 -8.82
CA THR A 103 -12.44 -5.09 -8.96
C THR A 103 -12.46 -5.55 -10.42
N HIS A 104 -13.62 -5.41 -11.08
CA HIS A 104 -13.75 -5.76 -12.50
C HIS A 104 -12.82 -4.91 -13.39
N ARG A 105 -12.69 -3.60 -13.12
CA ARG A 105 -11.81 -2.72 -13.90
C ARG A 105 -10.35 -3.15 -13.76
N LEU A 106 -9.88 -3.40 -12.54
CA LEU A 106 -8.53 -3.90 -12.28
C LEU A 106 -8.29 -5.23 -12.98
N GLN A 107 -9.23 -6.18 -12.86
CA GLN A 107 -9.13 -7.47 -13.55
C GLN A 107 -9.03 -7.28 -15.06
N SER A 108 -9.96 -6.53 -15.66
CA SER A 108 -9.97 -6.29 -17.11
C SER A 108 -8.69 -5.62 -17.64
N GLN A 109 -8.08 -4.74 -16.84
CA GLN A 109 -6.88 -4.00 -17.21
C GLN A 109 -5.61 -4.86 -17.15
N PHE A 110 -5.46 -5.68 -16.10
CA PHE A 110 -4.22 -6.42 -15.85
C PHE A 110 -4.26 -7.87 -16.34
N GLN A 111 -5.44 -8.51 -16.37
CA GLN A 111 -5.56 -9.92 -16.72
C GLN A 111 -5.10 -10.22 -18.15
N GLY A 112 -5.41 -9.37 -19.12
CA GLY A 112 -4.99 -9.56 -20.52
C GLY A 112 -3.46 -9.60 -20.67
N CYS A 113 -2.77 -8.63 -20.05
CA CYS A 113 -1.32 -8.55 -20.07
C CYS A 113 -0.67 -9.70 -19.28
N LEU A 114 -1.15 -9.97 -18.06
CA LEU A 114 -0.57 -11.01 -17.20
C LEU A 114 -0.78 -12.43 -17.76
N SER A 115 -1.95 -12.69 -18.35
CA SER A 115 -2.21 -13.99 -18.98
C SER A 115 -1.28 -14.25 -20.16
N SER A 116 -0.88 -13.20 -20.91
CA SER A 116 0.04 -13.34 -22.04
C SER A 116 1.45 -13.82 -21.63
N ILE A 117 1.84 -13.59 -20.37
CA ILE A 117 3.12 -14.03 -19.80
C ILE A 117 2.96 -15.24 -18.86
N GLY A 118 1.79 -15.89 -18.87
CA GLY A 118 1.52 -17.09 -18.06
C GLY A 118 1.33 -16.81 -16.56
N LEU A 119 1.01 -15.57 -16.19
CA LEU A 119 0.71 -15.18 -14.82
C LEU A 119 -0.79 -14.99 -14.63
N SER A 120 -1.27 -15.25 -13.42
CA SER A 120 -2.67 -14.99 -13.06
C SER A 120 -2.79 -13.76 -12.16
N PHE A 121 -3.96 -13.16 -12.16
CA PHE A 121 -4.25 -11.91 -11.45
C PHE A 121 -5.47 -12.10 -10.55
N SER A 122 -5.37 -11.63 -9.32
CA SER A 122 -6.50 -11.62 -8.38
C SER A 122 -6.56 -10.27 -7.68
N VAL A 123 -7.77 -9.87 -7.29
CA VAL A 123 -7.99 -8.67 -6.50
C VAL A 123 -8.73 -9.11 -5.25
N HIS A 124 -8.14 -8.82 -4.10
CA HIS A 124 -8.78 -9.01 -2.81
C HIS A 124 -9.35 -7.66 -2.36
N HIS A 125 -10.63 -7.64 -2.01
CA HIS A 125 -11.32 -6.48 -1.46
C HIS A 125 -11.75 -6.80 -0.04
N GLN A 126 -11.50 -5.87 0.87
CA GLN A 126 -11.98 -5.93 2.24
C GLN A 126 -12.32 -4.53 2.74
N ILE A 127 -13.17 -4.46 3.77
CA ILE A 127 -13.48 -3.20 4.44
C ILE A 127 -12.66 -3.12 5.72
N GLU A 128 -11.90 -2.05 5.87
CA GLU A 128 -11.13 -1.76 7.08
C GLU A 128 -11.59 -0.45 7.70
N ILE A 129 -11.64 -0.41 9.03
CA ILE A 129 -11.88 0.82 9.79
C ILE A 129 -10.58 1.11 10.54
N LEU A 130 -9.97 2.25 10.22
CA LEU A 130 -8.73 2.69 10.84
C LEU A 130 -8.99 3.94 11.68
N GLU A 131 -8.36 4.00 12.86
CA GLU A 131 -8.49 5.19 13.73
C GLU A 131 -7.79 6.42 13.14
N ARG A 132 -6.81 6.20 12.27
CA ARG A 132 -6.01 7.25 11.64
C ARG A 132 -5.78 6.94 10.18
N VAL A 133 -6.60 7.55 9.33
CA VAL A 133 -6.37 7.61 7.88
C VAL A 133 -5.95 9.03 7.57
N ALA A 134 -4.73 9.19 7.02
CA ALA A 134 -4.27 10.48 6.53
C ALA A 134 -5.16 10.89 5.35
N LEU A 135 -5.75 12.07 5.46
CA LEU A 135 -6.81 12.60 4.60
C LEU A 135 -6.23 13.36 3.45
#